data_AF-A0A7J9ZCK0-F1
#
_entry.id   AF-A0A7J9ZCK0-F1
#
_cell.length_a   1.000
_cell.length_b   1.000
_cell.length_c   1.000
_cell.angle_alpha   90.00
_cell.angle_beta   90.00
_cell.angle_gamma   90.00
#
_symmetry.space_group_name_H-M   'P 1'
#
loop_
_entity.id
_entity.type
_entity.pdbx_description
1 polymer ?
#
loop_
_entity_poly.entity_id
_entity_poly.type
_entity_poly.pdbx_seq_one_letter_code
_entity_poly.pdbx_strand_id
1 'polypeptide(L)'
;MAGRVADGVIVMVGSAREFVSQALTHVAAGAAETGRDPADIDVVLWVHAALGDDAQVARDRVRGRVARMVGRRIPMTMTPSLTAEVERIRATTADPEGDYYHHQASTEADARQVPDEIVDMFALAGTPDQCGRRLREYAECRPPEIRVIYRARESRISSAVFFHTNGFGSSFHILIHSRTSFSSAT
;
A
#
# COMPACT_ATOMS: atom_id res chain seq x y z
N MET A 1 13.66 -9.22 12.08
CA MET A 1 14.61 -9.97 11.21
C MET A 1 15.18 -9.11 10.11
N ALA A 2 14.40 -8.60 9.15
CA ALA A 2 14.93 -7.85 8.01
C ALA A 2 15.86 -6.69 8.41
N GLY A 3 15.49 -5.89 9.43
CA GLY A 3 16.34 -4.83 9.97
C GLY A 3 17.76 -5.27 10.37
N ARG A 4 17.90 -6.49 10.88
CA ARG A 4 19.20 -7.01 11.35
C ARG A 4 20.18 -7.32 10.23
N VAL A 5 19.67 -7.81 9.09
CA VAL A 5 20.49 -8.55 8.11
C VAL A 5 20.30 -8.13 6.66
N ALA A 6 19.19 -7.48 6.31
CA ALA A 6 18.86 -7.17 4.92
C ALA A 6 19.34 -5.76 4.54
N ASP A 7 19.74 -5.59 3.28
CA ASP A 7 20.02 -4.29 2.68
C ASP A 7 18.73 -3.53 2.34
N GLY A 8 17.61 -4.25 2.23
CA GLY A 8 16.29 -3.66 2.05
C GLY A 8 15.14 -4.57 2.47
N VAL A 9 13.94 -4.00 2.56
CA VAL A 9 12.73 -4.67 3.02
C VAL A 9 11.52 -4.23 2.21
N ILE A 10 10.75 -5.20 1.72
CA ILE A 10 9.42 -4.96 1.15
C ILE A 10 8.39 -5.06 2.27
N VAL A 11 7.70 -3.96 2.52
CA VAL A 11 6.67 -3.79 3.53
C VAL A 11 5.30 -3.88 2.85
N MET A 12 4.53 -4.89 3.21
CA MET A 12 3.16 -5.12 2.71
C MET A 12 2.19 -5.15 3.90
N VAL A 13 1.95 -3.98 4.49
CA VAL A 13 1.12 -3.84 5.71
C VAL A 13 -0.15 -3.02 5.48
N GLY A 14 -0.38 -2.57 4.25
CA GLY A 14 -1.45 -1.66 3.87
C GLY A 14 -0.93 -0.25 3.64
N SER A 15 -1.87 0.69 3.52
CA SER A 15 -1.66 2.09 3.18
C SER A 15 -1.97 3.04 4.36
N ALA A 16 -2.47 2.53 5.49
CA ALA A 16 -2.65 3.33 6.69
C ALA A 16 -1.30 3.79 7.26
N ARG A 17 -1.19 5.08 7.60
CA ARG A 17 0.02 5.68 8.15
C ARG A 17 0.50 4.95 9.41
N GLU A 18 -0.43 4.53 10.25
CA GLU A 18 -0.18 3.81 11.50
C GLU A 18 0.45 2.44 11.22
N PHE A 19 0.03 1.73 10.17
CA PHE A 19 0.61 0.45 9.78
C PHE A 19 2.01 0.62 9.22
N VAL A 20 2.20 1.61 8.34
CA VAL A 20 3.52 1.95 7.78
C VAL A 20 4.49 2.30 8.92
N SER A 21 4.07 3.15 9.86
CA SER A 21 4.90 3.56 11.01
C SER A 21 5.25 2.39 11.93
N GLN A 22 4.31 1.47 12.19
CA GLN A 22 4.58 0.26 12.97
C GLN A 22 5.61 -0.65 12.28
N ALA A 23 5.45 -0.88 10.97
CA ALA A 23 6.40 -1.67 10.20
C ALA A 23 7.82 -1.08 10.23
N LEU A 24 7.94 0.24 10.04
CA LEU A 24 9.22 0.94 10.12
C LEU A 24 9.85 0.84 11.51
N THR A 25 9.05 0.85 12.58
CA THR A 25 9.53 0.67 13.96
C THR A 25 10.15 -0.72 14.14
N HIS A 26 9.53 -1.77 13.58
CA HIS A 26 10.10 -3.11 13.61
C HIS A 26 11.39 -3.25 12.80
N VAL A 27 11.51 -2.55 11.67
CA VAL A 27 12.75 -2.50 10.88
C VAL A 27 13.86 -1.82 11.68
N ALA A 28 13.57 -0.64 12.26
CA ALA A 28 14.52 0.11 13.06
C ALA A 28 14.99 -0.66 14.31
N ALA A 29 14.07 -1.32 15.01
CA ALA A 29 14.41 -2.18 16.15
C ALA A 29 15.36 -3.31 15.73
N GLY A 30 15.10 -3.94 14.59
CA GLY A 30 15.99 -4.96 14.03
C GLY A 30 17.38 -4.41 13.69
N ALA A 31 17.48 -3.22 13.10
CA ALA A 31 18.77 -2.60 12.78
C ALA A 31 19.58 -2.29 14.07
N ALA A 32 18.90 -1.76 15.09
CA ALA A 32 19.51 -1.44 16.37
C ALA A 32 20.09 -2.68 17.09
N GLU A 33 19.45 -3.85 16.96
CA GLU A 33 19.95 -5.12 17.53
C GLU A 33 21.34 -5.52 16.99
N THR A 34 21.74 -5.05 15.80
CA THR A 34 23.04 -5.33 15.18
C THR A 34 23.93 -4.10 15.01
N GLY A 35 23.54 -2.96 15.62
CA GLY A 35 24.29 -1.71 15.54
C GLY A 35 24.30 -1.05 14.16
N ARG A 36 23.36 -1.41 13.28
CA ARG A 36 23.19 -0.80 11.95
C ARG A 36 22.36 0.48 12.07
N ASP A 37 22.62 1.46 11.22
CA ASP A 37 21.71 2.60 11.07
C ASP A 37 20.46 2.14 10.29
N PRO A 38 19.23 2.30 10.83
CA PRO A 38 18.01 2.06 10.07
C PRO A 38 17.94 2.82 8.73
N ALA A 39 18.64 3.95 8.61
CA ALA A 39 18.73 4.72 7.37
C ALA A 39 19.48 3.96 6.27
N ASP A 40 20.34 2.99 6.60
CA ASP A 40 21.08 2.18 5.63
C ASP A 40 20.23 1.07 4.97
N ILE A 41 18.95 0.96 5.34
CA ILE A 41 18.05 -0.11 4.88
C ILE A 41 17.03 0.46 3.89
N ASP A 42 17.06 -0.03 2.66
CA ASP A 42 16.11 0.38 1.62
C ASP A 42 14.71 -0.14 1.96
N VAL A 43 13.75 0.76 2.19
CA VAL A 43 12.36 0.38 2.46
C VAL A 43 11.52 0.54 1.20
N VAL A 44 10.84 -0.54 0.84
CA VAL A 44 9.85 -0.59 -0.23
C VAL A 44 8.47 -0.79 0.35
N LEU A 45 7.61 0.23 0.33
CA LEU A 45 6.20 0.04 0.64
C LEU A 45 5.50 -0.55 -0.59
N TRP A 46 4.81 -1.68 -0.45
CA TRP A 46 4.05 -2.30 -1.52
C TRP A 46 2.57 -2.26 -1.19
N VAL A 47 1.78 -1.60 -2.05
CA VAL A 47 0.33 -1.47 -1.88
C VAL A 47 -0.39 -1.60 -3.21
N HIS A 48 -1.64 -2.02 -3.16
CA HIS A 48 -2.52 -1.92 -4.33
C HIS A 48 -2.89 -0.46 -4.58
N ALA A 49 -2.88 -0.04 -5.85
CA ALA A 49 -3.24 1.31 -6.22
C ALA A 49 -4.16 1.37 -7.43
N ALA A 50 -5.08 2.33 -7.40
CA ALA A 50 -5.92 2.68 -8.54
C ALA A 50 -6.21 4.17 -8.50
N LEU A 51 -6.00 4.84 -9.64
CA LEU A 51 -6.39 6.24 -9.80
C LEU A 51 -7.55 6.33 -10.78
N GLY A 52 -8.38 7.35 -10.58
CA GLY A 52 -9.45 7.72 -11.49
C GLY A 52 -10.05 9.06 -11.09
N ASP A 53 -10.77 9.69 -12.02
CA ASP A 53 -11.46 10.95 -11.75
C ASP A 53 -12.60 10.76 -10.73
N ASP A 54 -13.14 9.54 -10.67
CA ASP A 54 -14.09 9.08 -9.65
C ASP A 54 -13.37 8.22 -8.61
N ALA A 55 -13.36 8.70 -7.37
CA ALA A 55 -12.71 8.03 -6.24
C ALA A 55 -13.37 6.68 -5.91
N GLN A 56 -14.68 6.55 -6.07
CA GLN A 56 -15.39 5.31 -5.78
C GLN A 56 -15.06 4.22 -6.80
N VAL A 57 -15.04 4.60 -8.08
CA VAL A 57 -14.59 3.69 -9.15
C VAL A 57 -13.14 3.23 -8.89
N ALA A 58 -12.28 4.11 -8.39
CA ALA A 58 -10.91 3.76 -8.01
C ALA A 58 -10.86 2.76 -6.85
N ARG A 59 -11.68 2.95 -5.79
CA ARG A 59 -11.77 2.00 -4.67
C ARG A 59 -12.27 0.64 -5.12
N ASP A 60 -13.33 0.60 -5.92
CA ASP A 60 -13.92 -0.65 -6.39
C ASP A 60 -12.95 -1.50 -7.20
N ARG A 61 -12.05 -0.85 -7.97
CA ARG A 61 -10.97 -1.52 -8.69
C ARG A 61 -10.00 -2.29 -7.77
N VAL A 62 -9.71 -1.77 -6.57
CA VAL A 62 -8.79 -2.43 -5.62
C VAL A 62 -9.49 -3.26 -4.55
N ARG A 63 -10.82 -3.09 -4.37
CA ARG A 63 -11.60 -3.68 -3.27
C ARG A 63 -11.46 -5.19 -3.16
N GLY A 64 -11.54 -5.92 -4.28
CA GLY A 64 -11.35 -7.38 -4.27
C GLY A 64 -9.96 -7.82 -3.78
N ARG A 65 -8.92 -7.04 -4.09
CA ARG A 65 -7.56 -7.31 -3.59
C ARG A 65 -7.43 -7.02 -2.10
N VAL A 66 -8.08 -5.94 -1.65
CA VAL A 66 -8.17 -5.62 -0.22
C VAL A 66 -8.91 -6.73 0.53
N ALA A 67 -10.02 -7.24 -0.01
CA ALA A 67 -10.76 -8.37 0.58
C ALA A 67 -9.81 -9.58 0.80
N ARG A 68 -9.00 -9.93 -0.20
CA ARG A 68 -8.01 -11.03 -0.10
C ARG A 68 -6.89 -10.73 0.91
N MET A 69 -6.46 -9.48 1.03
CA MET A 69 -5.44 -9.07 1.99
C MET A 69 -5.96 -9.16 3.43
N VAL A 70 -7.16 -8.62 3.67
CA VAL A 70 -7.83 -8.59 4.98
C VAL A 70 -8.30 -9.99 5.42
N GLY A 71 -8.66 -10.84 4.46
CA GLY A 71 -8.94 -12.25 4.70
C GLY A 71 -7.77 -13.02 5.34
N ARG A 72 -6.55 -12.48 5.33
CA ARG A 72 -5.37 -13.07 5.98
C ARG A 72 -5.01 -12.35 7.26
N ARG A 73 -4.26 -13.02 8.15
CA ARG A 73 -3.72 -12.39 9.37
C ARG A 73 -2.72 -11.30 8.99
N ILE A 74 -3.03 -10.08 9.38
CA ILE A 74 -2.14 -8.92 9.25
C ILE A 74 -1.42 -8.76 10.59
N PRO A 75 -0.09 -8.86 10.64
CA PRO A 75 0.66 -8.83 11.89
C PRO A 75 0.87 -7.38 12.39
N MET A 76 -0.17 -6.55 12.37
CA MET A 76 -0.14 -5.15 12.83
C MET A 76 -1.07 -4.97 14.03
N THR A 77 -0.72 -4.03 14.91
CA THR A 77 -1.61 -3.63 15.99
C THR A 77 -2.71 -2.74 15.41
N MET A 78 -3.96 -3.12 15.67
CA MET A 78 -5.17 -2.46 15.18
C MET A 78 -6.03 -2.07 16.37
N THR A 79 -6.87 -1.05 16.21
CA THR A 79 -7.87 -0.72 17.23
C THR A 79 -8.85 -1.89 17.41
N PRO A 80 -9.52 -2.00 18.57
CA PRO A 80 -10.51 -3.07 18.78
C PRO A 80 -11.64 -3.06 17.73
N SER A 81 -12.11 -1.87 17.34
CA SER A 81 -13.15 -1.72 16.30
C SER A 81 -12.67 -2.21 14.94
N LEU A 82 -11.46 -1.83 14.55
CA LEU A 82 -10.88 -2.23 13.26
C LEU A 82 -10.55 -3.74 13.24
N THR A 83 -10.08 -4.28 14.36
CA THR A 83 -9.89 -5.73 14.53
C THR A 83 -11.20 -6.47 14.34
N ALA A 84 -12.28 -6.02 14.99
CA ALA A 84 -13.60 -6.64 14.86
C ALA A 84 -14.10 -6.60 13.41
N GLU A 85 -13.90 -5.49 12.71
CA GLU A 85 -14.33 -5.34 11.31
C GLU A 85 -13.51 -6.23 10.35
N VAL A 86 -12.19 -6.32 10.55
CA VAL A 86 -11.33 -7.22 9.78
C VAL A 86 -11.68 -8.68 10.03
N GLU A 87 -11.93 -9.08 11.27
CA GLU A 87 -12.36 -10.45 11.57
C GLU A 87 -13.76 -10.76 11.00
N ARG A 88 -14.67 -9.78 10.99
CA ARG A 88 -15.98 -9.90 10.33
C ARG A 88 -15.82 -10.18 8.83
N ILE A 89 -14.98 -9.41 8.14
CA ILE A 89 -14.68 -9.60 6.71
C ILE A 89 -13.98 -10.94 6.47
N ARG A 90 -13.07 -11.34 7.34
CA ARG A 90 -12.38 -12.64 7.23
C ARG A 90 -13.37 -13.80 7.36
N ALA A 91 -14.27 -13.76 8.35
CA ALA A 91 -15.25 -14.82 8.59
C ALA A 91 -16.20 -15.05 7.40
N THR A 92 -16.39 -14.05 6.56
CA THR A 92 -17.25 -14.12 5.38
C THR A 92 -16.49 -14.39 4.08
N THR A 93 -15.16 -14.35 4.10
CA THR A 93 -14.32 -14.69 2.94
C THR A 93 -14.20 -16.21 2.82
N ALA A 94 -14.44 -16.75 1.63
CA ALA A 94 -14.59 -18.19 1.41
C ALA A 94 -13.33 -19.07 1.63
N ASP A 95 -12.17 -18.49 1.93
CA ASP A 95 -10.91 -19.23 2.13
C ASP A 95 -10.06 -18.65 3.28
N PRO A 96 -10.24 -19.15 4.52
CA PRO A 96 -9.44 -18.74 5.67
C PRO A 96 -8.03 -19.40 5.74
N GLU A 97 -7.72 -20.43 4.92
CA GLU A 97 -6.52 -21.27 5.06
C GLU A 97 -5.52 -21.18 3.89
N GLY A 98 -5.86 -20.53 2.77
CA GLY A 98 -4.89 -19.84 1.93
C GLY A 98 -4.01 -20.71 1.04
N ASP A 99 -4.56 -21.17 -0.07
CA ASP A 99 -3.75 -21.55 -1.23
C ASP A 99 -3.44 -20.31 -2.09
N TYR A 100 -2.17 -19.93 -2.16
CA TYR A 100 -1.73 -18.77 -2.93
C TYR A 100 -1.80 -19.02 -4.45
N TYR A 101 -1.68 -20.29 -4.88
CA TYR A 101 -1.44 -20.68 -6.27
C TYR A 101 -2.64 -21.34 -6.94
N HIS A 102 -3.49 -22.01 -6.17
CA HIS A 102 -4.77 -22.49 -6.64
C HIS A 102 -5.86 -21.65 -5.99
N HIS A 103 -6.45 -20.70 -6.72
CA HIS A 103 -7.89 -20.37 -6.74
C HIS A 103 -8.14 -18.92 -7.18
N GLN A 104 -9.35 -18.79 -7.71
CA GLN A 104 -9.93 -17.75 -8.53
C GLN A 104 -9.80 -16.34 -7.91
N ALA A 105 -9.87 -15.31 -8.75
CA ALA A 105 -9.96 -13.92 -8.30
C ALA A 105 -10.96 -13.80 -7.15
N SER A 106 -10.68 -12.93 -6.17
CA SER A 106 -11.65 -12.53 -5.12
C SER A 106 -13.04 -12.41 -5.74
N THR A 107 -14.03 -13.11 -5.19
CA THR A 107 -15.37 -13.04 -5.78
C THR A 107 -15.91 -11.62 -5.62
N GLU A 108 -16.81 -11.19 -6.51
CA GLU A 108 -17.52 -9.92 -6.31
C GLU A 108 -18.28 -9.89 -4.96
N ALA A 109 -18.67 -11.05 -4.44
CA ALA A 109 -19.32 -11.18 -3.14
C ALA A 109 -18.36 -10.83 -1.99
N ASP A 110 -17.12 -11.31 -2.03
CA ASP A 110 -16.09 -10.97 -1.04
C ASP A 110 -15.77 -9.47 -1.09
N ALA A 111 -15.66 -8.91 -2.30
CA ALA A 111 -15.38 -7.49 -2.48
C ALA A 111 -16.48 -6.59 -1.89
N ARG A 112 -17.77 -6.93 -2.10
CA ARG A 112 -18.92 -6.13 -1.61
C ARG A 112 -18.97 -5.97 -0.10
N GLN A 113 -18.33 -6.85 0.66
CA GLN A 113 -18.36 -6.82 2.13
C GLN A 113 -17.28 -5.94 2.75
N VAL A 114 -16.35 -5.43 1.95
CA VAL A 114 -15.25 -4.56 2.39
C VAL A 114 -15.72 -3.10 2.32
N PRO A 115 -15.84 -2.38 3.46
CA PRO A 115 -16.16 -0.96 3.47
C PRO A 115 -15.05 -0.09 2.85
N ASP A 116 -15.42 1.12 2.43
CA ASP A 116 -14.48 2.09 1.84
C ASP A 116 -13.34 2.46 2.79
N GLU A 117 -13.62 2.58 4.08
CA GLU A 117 -12.60 2.84 5.11
C GLU A 117 -11.53 1.73 5.15
N ILE A 118 -11.93 0.46 5.00
CA ILE A 118 -10.98 -0.65 4.94
C ILE A 118 -10.18 -0.58 3.63
N VAL A 119 -10.81 -0.22 2.51
CA VAL A 119 -10.07 0.00 1.26
C VAL A 119 -9.01 1.10 1.43
N ASP A 120 -9.37 2.23 2.03
CA ASP A 120 -8.48 3.38 2.23
C ASP A 120 -7.35 3.09 3.23
N MET A 121 -7.51 2.08 4.10
CA MET A 121 -6.47 1.60 5.02
C MET A 121 -5.48 0.60 4.41
N PHE A 122 -5.86 -0.11 3.36
CA PHE A 122 -5.04 -1.19 2.77
C PHE A 122 -4.57 -0.92 1.33
N ALA A 123 -5.18 0.03 0.64
CA ALA A 123 -4.84 0.42 -0.72
C ALA A 123 -4.69 1.94 -0.87
N LEU A 124 -4.02 2.36 -1.95
CA LEU A 124 -3.94 3.74 -2.39
C LEU A 124 -4.91 3.93 -3.57
N ALA A 125 -6.17 4.26 -3.27
CA ALA A 125 -7.20 4.43 -4.28
C ALA A 125 -7.92 5.77 -4.14
N GLY A 126 -8.14 6.44 -5.27
CA GLY A 126 -8.83 7.73 -5.28
C GLY A 126 -8.48 8.58 -6.50
N THR A 127 -8.78 9.87 -6.39
CA THR A 127 -8.33 10.86 -7.38
C THR A 127 -6.82 11.06 -7.31
N PRO A 128 -6.18 11.57 -8.38
CA PRO A 128 -4.76 11.92 -8.34
C PRO A 128 -4.37 12.81 -7.15
N ASP A 129 -5.22 13.78 -6.79
CA ASP A 129 -4.99 14.66 -5.64
C ASP A 129 -5.07 13.92 -4.31
N GLN A 130 -6.06 13.04 -4.14
CA GLN A 130 -6.21 12.21 -2.94
C GLN A 130 -5.00 11.29 -2.76
N CYS A 131 -4.60 10.60 -3.83
CA CYS A 131 -3.41 9.76 -3.81
C CYS A 131 -2.15 10.60 -3.55
N GLY A 132 -1.98 11.74 -4.21
CA GLY A 132 -0.83 12.62 -4.03
C GLY A 132 -0.70 13.20 -2.61
N ARG A 133 -1.80 13.51 -1.94
CA ARG A 133 -1.80 13.88 -0.51
C ARG A 133 -1.32 12.73 0.36
N ARG A 134 -1.87 11.53 0.15
CA ARG A 134 -1.51 10.33 0.92
C ARG A 134 -0.03 9.94 0.75
N LEU A 135 0.52 10.13 -0.44
CA LEU A 135 1.95 9.95 -0.70
C LEU A 135 2.82 10.92 0.09
N ARG A 136 2.40 12.17 0.25
CA ARG A 136 3.10 13.15 1.09
C ARG A 136 3.07 12.76 2.56
N GLU A 137 1.93 12.26 3.06
CA GLU A 137 1.83 11.74 4.43
C GLU A 137 2.82 10.60 4.71
N TYR A 138 3.07 9.73 3.73
CA TYR A 138 4.07 8.66 3.86
C TYR A 138 5.49 9.20 3.91
N ALA A 139 5.80 10.24 3.13
CA ALA A 139 7.13 10.87 3.16
C ALA A 139 7.45 11.51 4.54
N GLU A 140 6.42 11.79 5.35
CA GLU A 140 6.58 12.28 6.73
C GLU A 140 6.79 11.15 7.76
N CYS A 141 6.61 9.87 7.39
CA CYS A 141 6.94 8.74 8.24
C CYS A 141 8.47 8.53 8.32
N ARG A 142 8.97 8.13 9.50
CA ARG A 142 10.41 7.96 9.77
C ARG A 142 10.84 6.48 9.87
N PRO A 143 12.10 6.14 9.53
CA PRO A 143 13.18 7.05 9.07
C PRO A 143 12.91 7.67 7.70
N PRO A 144 13.36 8.92 7.45
CA PRO A 144 12.81 9.78 6.42
C PRO A 144 13.53 9.59 5.08
N GLU A 145 12.99 8.77 4.20
CA GLU A 145 12.93 9.04 2.75
C GLU A 145 12.21 7.85 2.09
N ILE A 146 10.88 7.90 2.00
CA ILE A 146 10.12 7.01 1.11
C ILE A 146 10.13 7.67 -0.26
N ARG A 147 10.89 7.16 -1.24
CA ARG A 147 10.77 7.57 -2.65
C ARG A 147 9.63 6.82 -3.33
N VAL A 148 9.02 7.48 -4.30
CA VAL A 148 7.75 7.04 -4.90
C VAL A 148 7.99 6.40 -6.26
N ILE A 149 7.70 5.09 -6.43
CA ILE A 149 7.46 4.54 -7.77
C ILE A 149 5.97 4.23 -7.96
N TYR A 150 5.34 5.16 -8.65
CA TYR A 150 4.02 4.97 -9.21
C TYR A 150 4.13 4.27 -10.56
N ARG A 151 3.44 3.14 -10.74
CA ARG A 151 3.19 2.57 -12.05
C ARG A 151 1.74 2.11 -12.19
N ALA A 152 0.79 3.04 -12.13
CA ALA A 152 -0.51 2.75 -12.72
C ALA A 152 -0.48 3.08 -14.21
N ARG A 153 -1.00 2.16 -15.02
CA ARG A 153 -1.46 2.51 -16.36
C ARG A 153 -2.91 2.97 -16.22
N GLU A 154 -3.26 4.04 -16.94
CA GLU A 154 -4.57 4.75 -16.96
C GLU A 154 -5.83 3.87 -17.09
N SER A 155 -5.70 2.56 -17.33
CA SER A 155 -6.82 1.68 -17.65
C SER A 155 -6.84 0.33 -16.90
N ARG A 156 -5.91 0.03 -15.98
CA ARG A 156 -5.93 -1.23 -15.21
C ARG A 156 -5.36 -1.09 -13.80
N ILE A 157 -5.85 -1.92 -12.89
CA ILE A 157 -5.33 -2.03 -11.52
C ILE A 157 -3.85 -2.37 -11.55
N SER A 158 -3.06 -1.61 -10.81
CA SER A 158 -1.61 -1.79 -10.68
C SER A 158 -1.21 -2.00 -9.22
N SER A 159 -0.20 -2.84 -8.99
CA SER A 159 0.58 -2.80 -7.75
C SER A 159 1.48 -1.56 -7.76
N ALA A 160 1.37 -0.70 -6.76
CA ALA A 160 2.31 0.41 -6.53
C ALA A 160 3.46 -0.08 -5.64
N VAL A 161 4.67 0.35 -5.97
CA VAL A 161 5.90 -0.06 -5.29
C VAL A 161 6.67 1.20 -4.93
N PHE A 162 6.72 1.59 -3.67
CA PHE A 162 7.54 2.72 -3.21
C PHE A 162 8.98 2.24 -3.04
N PHE A 163 9.99 3.04 -3.33
CA PHE A 163 11.40 2.66 -3.19
C PHE A 163 12.13 3.68 -2.33
N HIS A 164 13.20 3.32 -1.66
CA HIS A 164 14.23 4.28 -1.23
C HIS A 164 15.54 3.92 -1.91
N THR A 165 16.42 4.91 -2.10
CA THR A 165 17.79 4.71 -2.56
C THR A 165 18.71 5.64 -1.78
N ASN A 166 19.66 5.09 -1.04
CA ASN A 166 20.72 5.81 -0.33
C ASN A 166 21.77 6.44 -1.27
N GLY A 167 21.37 7.38 -2.11
CA GLY A 167 22.28 8.30 -2.78
C GLY A 167 23.18 7.74 -3.89
N PHE A 168 23.16 6.44 -4.21
CA PHE A 168 23.92 5.87 -5.34
C PHE A 168 22.99 5.29 -6.41
N GLY A 169 22.79 6.04 -7.50
CA GLY A 169 22.11 5.55 -8.70
C GLY A 169 20.88 6.38 -9.09
N SER A 170 21.14 7.56 -9.65
CA SER A 170 20.15 8.44 -10.25
C SER A 170 19.53 7.84 -11.51
N SER A 171 18.21 7.56 -11.49
CA SER A 171 17.29 7.69 -12.64
C SER A 171 15.85 7.42 -12.19
N PHE A 172 15.08 8.47 -11.91
CA PHE A 172 13.65 8.39 -11.60
C PHE A 172 12.85 9.36 -12.48
N HIS A 173 11.98 8.82 -13.34
CA HIS A 173 10.96 9.56 -14.07
C HIS A 173 9.60 9.33 -13.39
N ILE A 174 9.06 10.37 -12.76
CA ILE A 174 7.63 10.45 -12.45
C ILE A 174 6.97 11.04 -13.69
N LEU A 175 6.34 10.19 -14.49
CA LEU A 175 5.46 10.62 -15.58
C LEU A 175 4.03 10.42 -15.11
N ILE A 176 3.55 11.35 -14.27
CA ILE A 176 2.12 11.60 -14.15
C ILE A 176 1.78 12.47 -15.35
N HIS A 177 1.33 11.87 -16.46
CA HIS A 177 0.68 12.64 -17.50
C HIS A 177 -0.68 13.10 -16.94
N SER A 178 -0.71 14.21 -16.22
CA SER A 178 -1.92 15.03 -16.22
C SER A 178 -1.98 15.66 -17.62
N ARG A 179 -2.80 15.10 -18.52
CA ARG A 179 -3.24 15.88 -19.67
C ARG A 179 -4.17 16.99 -19.18
N THR A 180 -3.60 18.08 -18.68
CA THR A 180 -4.26 19.39 -18.79
C THR A 180 -4.19 19.80 -20.26
N SER A 181 -5.07 19.22 -21.07
CA SER A 181 -5.43 19.78 -22.36
C SER A 181 -6.62 20.72 -22.15
N PHE A 182 -6.34 21.89 -21.59
CA PHE A 182 -7.08 23.10 -21.98
C PHE A 182 -6.11 23.93 -22.81
N SER A 183 -6.26 23.84 -24.13
CA SER A 183 -5.87 24.94 -25.02
C SER A 183 -6.98 25.09 -26.05
N SER A 184 -7.54 26.28 -26.00
CA SER A 184 -8.52 26.91 -26.89
C SER A 184 -8.10 26.96 -28.36
N ALA A 185 -9.10 27.27 -29.21
CA ALA A 185 -9.10 27.50 -30.66
C ALA A 185 -9.54 26.24 -31.45
N THR A 186 -10.60 26.26 -32.27
CA THR A 186 -11.35 27.35 -32.91
C THR A 186 -12.73 26.81 -33.30
#